data_AF-A0A071M845-F1
#
_entry.id   AF-A0A071M845-F1
#
_cell.length_a   1.000
_cell.length_b   1.000
_cell.length_c   1.000
_cell.angle_alpha   90.00
_cell.angle_beta   90.00
_cell.angle_gamma   90.00
#
_symmetry.space_group_name_H-M   'P 1'
#
loop_
_entity.id
_entity.type
_entity.pdbx_description
1 polymer ?
#
loop_
_entity_poly.entity_id
_entity_poly.type
_entity_poly.pdbx_seq_one_letter_code
_entity_poly.pdbx_strand_id
1 'polypeptide(L)'
;MTTTVNTDLVIYDDLAQTAFLERRQDNASPNDERVQLFYVNTKTAETRIQVDFELCSPFDIQSLQLPSRQITPVCTWCMRGLYRTGTGCDYAGTRYFTKAGESTDNPALDVCGGRLADCKLRFGADQALPFGGFPAANLQSS
;
A
#
# COMPACT_ATOMS: atom_id res chain seq x y z
N MET A 1 -43.35 -1.37 -10.88
CA MET A 1 -43.17 -2.80 -10.57
C MET A 1 -42.38 -2.87 -9.29
N THR A 2 -42.98 -3.37 -8.23
CA THR A 2 -42.35 -3.45 -6.90
C THR A 2 -41.60 -4.76 -6.84
N THR A 3 -40.27 -4.72 -6.97
CA THR A 3 -39.45 -5.93 -6.87
C THR A 3 -39.26 -6.24 -5.39
N THR A 4 -40.02 -7.19 -4.87
CA THR A 4 -39.78 -7.74 -3.53
C THR A 4 -38.46 -8.51 -3.58
N VAL A 5 -37.48 -8.05 -2.81
CA VAL A 5 -36.16 -8.69 -2.70
C VAL A 5 -36.18 -9.59 -1.48
N ASN A 6 -36.24 -10.90 -1.68
CA ASN A 6 -35.97 -11.84 -0.60
C ASN A 6 -34.47 -12.14 -0.62
N THR A 7 -33.79 -11.71 0.44
CA THR A 7 -32.36 -11.94 0.69
C THR A 7 -32.21 -13.04 1.72
N ASP A 8 -31.69 -14.20 1.32
CA ASP A 8 -31.26 -15.23 2.25
C ASP A 8 -29.82 -14.93 2.68
N LEU A 9 -29.65 -14.62 3.97
CA LEU A 9 -28.34 -14.39 4.60
C LEU A 9 -27.83 -15.73 5.15
N VAL A 10 -26.74 -16.25 4.60
CA VAL A 10 -26.05 -17.43 5.12
C VAL A 10 -24.89 -16.97 6.00
N ILE A 11 -25.03 -17.12 7.33
CA ILE A 11 -23.99 -16.84 8.31
C ILE A 11 -23.25 -18.14 8.60
N TYR A 12 -21.97 -18.23 8.22
CA TYR A 12 -21.10 -19.33 8.64
C TYR A 12 -20.51 -19.02 10.01
N ASP A 13 -20.70 -19.93 10.97
CA ASP A 13 -20.13 -19.87 12.32
C ASP A 13 -18.69 -20.40 12.32
N ASP A 14 -17.82 -19.75 11.54
CA ASP A 14 -16.38 -20.00 11.60
C ASP A 14 -15.69 -18.81 12.27
N LEU A 15 -14.56 -19.09 12.95
CA LEU A 15 -13.80 -18.14 13.80
C LEU A 15 -13.31 -16.85 13.10
N ALA A 16 -13.61 -16.69 11.81
CA ALA A 16 -13.54 -15.45 11.08
C ALA A 16 -14.96 -14.97 10.79
N GLN A 17 -15.37 -13.85 11.42
CA GLN A 17 -16.63 -13.11 11.23
C GLN A 17 -16.82 -12.63 9.77
N THR A 18 -16.88 -13.57 8.83
CA THR A 18 -16.94 -13.34 7.39
C THR A 18 -18.31 -13.79 6.91
N ALA A 19 -19.17 -12.82 6.64
CA ALA A 19 -20.43 -13.08 5.95
C ALA A 19 -20.16 -13.02 4.44
N PHE A 20 -20.24 -14.16 3.76
CA PHE A 20 -20.13 -14.22 2.30
C PHE A 20 -21.52 -14.05 1.68
N LEU A 21 -21.76 -12.89 1.05
CA LEU A 21 -22.95 -12.67 0.22
C LEU A 21 -22.61 -13.07 -1.22
N GLU A 22 -22.69 -14.37 -1.52
CA GLU A 22 -22.58 -14.85 -2.90
C GLU A 22 -23.97 -14.90 -3.56
N ARG A 23 -24.26 -13.94 -4.43
CA ARG A 23 -25.33 -14.09 -5.42
C ARG A 23 -24.69 -14.31 -6.78
N ARG A 24 -24.44 -15.56 -7.15
CA ARG A 24 -24.17 -15.88 -8.55
C ARG A 24 -25.44 -15.62 -9.34
N GLN A 25 -25.35 -14.68 -10.28
CA GLN A 25 -26.36 -14.54 -11.30
C GLN A 25 -25.99 -15.54 -12.40
N ASP A 26 -26.73 -16.66 -12.51
CA ASP A 26 -26.42 -17.79 -13.41
C ASP A 26 -26.34 -17.42 -14.91
N ASN A 27 -26.72 -16.19 -15.27
CA ASN A 27 -26.69 -15.66 -16.63
C ASN A 27 -25.74 -14.48 -16.85
N ALA A 28 -24.88 -14.13 -15.87
CA ALA A 28 -23.87 -13.10 -16.05
C ALA A 28 -22.65 -13.66 -16.78
N SER A 29 -22.18 -12.96 -17.81
CA SER A 29 -20.90 -13.23 -18.46
C SER A 29 -19.77 -13.10 -17.42
N PRO A 30 -18.77 -14.01 -17.37
CA PRO A 30 -17.68 -13.94 -16.40
C PRO A 30 -16.88 -12.63 -16.39
N ASN A 31 -16.96 -11.84 -17.47
CA ASN A 31 -16.33 -10.52 -17.58
C ASN A 31 -17.15 -9.37 -16.99
N ASP A 32 -18.43 -9.60 -16.69
CA ASP A 32 -19.37 -8.57 -16.18
C ASP A 32 -19.73 -8.80 -14.70
N GLU A 33 -19.11 -9.78 -14.04
CA GLU A 33 -19.29 -10.03 -12.61
C GLU A 33 -18.33 -9.18 -11.76
N ARG A 34 -18.87 -8.51 -10.73
CA ARG A 34 -18.08 -7.81 -9.72
C ARG A 34 -18.37 -8.38 -8.35
N VAL A 35 -17.38 -9.06 -7.79
CA VAL A 35 -17.45 -9.60 -6.42
C VAL A 35 -17.11 -8.48 -5.44
N GLN A 36 -18.00 -8.25 -4.46
CA GLN A 36 -17.76 -7.31 -3.37
C GLN A 36 -17.78 -8.07 -2.04
N LEU A 37 -16.74 -7.86 -1.23
CA LEU A 37 -16.57 -8.51 0.06
C LEU A 37 -16.83 -7.51 1.18
N PHE A 38 -17.70 -7.86 2.10
CA PHE A 38 -18.09 -7.07 3.25
C PHE A 38 -17.98 -7.89 4.53
N TYR A 39 -17.74 -7.22 5.65
CA TYR A 39 -17.76 -7.80 6.99
C TYR A 39 -18.94 -7.26 7.76
N VAL A 40 -19.47 -8.04 8.71
CA VAL A 40 -20.49 -7.57 9.65
C VAL A 40 -19.80 -6.73 10.72
N ASN A 41 -20.09 -5.43 10.76
CA ASN A 41 -19.47 -4.50 11.70
C ASN A 41 -20.18 -4.53 13.06
N THR A 42 -21.44 -4.13 13.10
CA THR A 42 -22.22 -3.99 14.33
C THR A 42 -23.70 -4.26 14.06
N LYS A 43 -24.39 -4.81 15.06
CA LYS A 43 -25.85 -4.98 15.07
C LYS A 43 -26.51 -3.62 15.34
N THR A 44 -27.21 -3.08 14.36
CA THR A 44 -27.80 -1.73 14.46
C THR A 44 -29.19 -1.74 15.05
N ALA A 45 -29.97 -2.79 14.79
CA ALA A 45 -31.30 -2.96 15.35
C ALA A 45 -31.66 -4.44 15.55
N GLU A 46 -32.45 -4.70 16.58
CA GLU A 46 -33.04 -6.01 16.85
C GLU A 46 -34.52 -5.89 17.13
N THR A 47 -35.31 -6.65 16.39
CA THR A 47 -36.72 -6.89 16.68
C THR A 47 -36.95 -8.40 16.85
N ARG A 48 -38.14 -8.81 17.31
CA ARG A 48 -38.49 -10.24 17.48
C ARG A 48 -38.48 -11.05 16.18
N ILE A 49 -38.42 -10.41 15.01
CA ILE A 49 -38.53 -11.05 13.70
C ILE A 49 -37.42 -10.67 12.71
N GLN A 50 -36.66 -9.62 13.01
CA GLN A 50 -35.63 -9.08 12.10
C GLN A 50 -34.47 -8.52 12.91
N VAL A 51 -33.26 -8.75 12.41
CA VAL A 51 -32.02 -8.18 12.92
C VAL A 51 -31.33 -7.45 11.78
N ASP A 52 -30.97 -6.19 12.02
CA ASP A 52 -30.26 -5.36 11.06
C ASP A 52 -28.77 -5.28 11.44
N PHE A 53 -27.92 -5.43 10.43
CA PHE A 53 -26.47 -5.36 10.56
C PHE A 53 -25.90 -4.24 9.70
N GLU A 54 -24.97 -3.48 10.27
CA GLU A 54 -24.10 -2.60 9.50
C GLU A 54 -22.99 -3.43 8.88
N LEU A 55 -22.83 -3.30 7.56
CA LEU A 55 -21.74 -3.93 6.82
C LEU A 55 -20.62 -2.91 6.61
N CYS A 56 -19.37 -3.34 6.77
CA CYS A 56 -18.20 -2.52 6.52
C CYS A 56 -17.28 -3.20 5.49
N SER A 57 -16.49 -2.38 4.79
CA SER A 57 -15.46 -2.93 3.93
C SER A 57 -14.28 -3.43 4.78
N PRO A 58 -13.47 -4.40 4.29
CA PRO A 58 -12.23 -4.80 4.97
C PRO A 58 -11.30 -3.63 5.33
N PHE A 59 -11.39 -2.51 4.61
CA PHE A 59 -10.58 -1.32 4.85
C PHE A 59 -11.06 -0.47 6.03
N ASP A 60 -12.32 -0.58 6.42
CA ASP A 60 -12.88 0.23 7.51
C ASP A 60 -12.55 -0.37 8.90
N ILE A 61 -12.31 -1.69 8.97
CA ILE A 61 -12.12 -2.44 10.23
C ILE A 61 -10.67 -2.35 10.74
N GLN A 62 -9.73 -2.32 9.82
CA GLN A 62 -8.34 -2.07 10.16
C GLN A 62 -8.19 -0.56 10.13
N SER A 63 -7.77 0.08 11.22
CA SER A 63 -7.35 1.49 11.23
C SER A 63 -6.07 1.71 10.40
N LEU A 64 -5.98 1.04 9.25
CA LEU A 64 -4.91 1.05 8.29
C LEU A 64 -5.18 2.22 7.35
N GLN A 65 -4.66 3.39 7.70
CA GLN A 65 -4.62 4.49 6.76
C GLN A 65 -3.75 4.09 5.58
N LEU A 66 -4.36 4.07 4.39
CA LEU A 66 -3.59 4.07 3.16
C LEU A 66 -3.03 5.47 2.95
N PRO A 67 -1.73 5.61 2.65
CA PRO A 67 -0.75 4.54 2.44
C PRO A 67 -0.14 4.00 3.75
N SER A 68 0.10 2.69 3.80
CA SER A 68 0.73 1.99 4.94
C SER A 68 2.16 2.44 5.26
N ARG A 69 2.75 3.28 4.41
CA ARG A 69 4.02 3.99 4.63
C ARG A 69 3.82 5.48 4.41
N GLN A 70 4.43 6.28 5.26
CA GLN A 70 4.50 7.72 5.09
C GLN A 70 5.18 8.06 3.74
N ILE A 71 4.48 8.82 2.91
CA ILE A 71 5.03 9.36 1.66
C ILE A 71 6.10 10.38 2.05
N THR A 72 7.36 10.05 1.80
CA THR A 72 8.50 10.93 2.08
C THR A 72 9.35 11.13 0.83
N PRO A 73 9.92 12.33 0.63
CA PRO A 73 10.77 12.64 -0.53
C PRO A 73 12.21 12.12 -0.37
N VAL A 74 12.52 11.45 0.75
CA VAL A 74 13.87 10.95 1.08
C VAL A 74 13.94 9.43 0.91
N CYS A 75 15.13 8.93 0.57
CA CYS A 75 15.37 7.51 0.35
C CYS A 75 15.26 6.75 1.68
N THR A 76 14.25 5.89 1.81
CA THR A 76 14.08 5.02 2.98
C THR A 76 15.31 4.15 3.24
N TRP A 77 15.99 3.66 2.20
CA TRP A 77 17.18 2.82 2.35
C TRP A 77 18.31 3.57 3.05
N CYS A 78 18.55 4.82 2.64
CA CYS A 78 19.54 5.67 3.28
C CYS A 78 19.15 5.99 4.73
N MET A 79 17.90 6.41 4.95
CA MET A 79 17.41 6.79 6.29
C MET A 79 17.45 5.65 7.30
N ARG A 80 17.38 4.40 6.82
CA ARG A 80 17.47 3.19 7.64
C ARG A 80 18.89 2.62 7.75
N GLY A 81 19.90 3.28 7.20
CA GLY A 81 21.28 2.78 7.21
C GLY A 81 21.50 1.56 6.33
N LEU A 82 20.63 1.32 5.35
CA LEU A 82 20.67 0.19 4.40
C LEU A 82 21.38 0.58 3.09
N TYR A 83 22.22 1.61 3.11
CA TYR A 83 23.02 2.01 1.96
C TYR A 83 24.12 0.97 1.69
N ARG A 84 24.22 0.49 0.44
CA ARG A 84 25.18 -0.55 -0.02
C ARG A 84 25.06 -1.90 0.69
N THR A 85 23.95 -2.18 1.37
CA THR A 85 23.79 -3.45 2.10
C THR A 85 23.21 -4.57 1.23
N GLY A 86 22.65 -4.25 0.05
CA GLY A 86 21.85 -5.19 -0.75
C GLY A 86 20.43 -5.39 -0.21
N THR A 87 20.09 -4.77 0.92
CA THR A 87 18.73 -4.81 1.50
C THR A 87 17.99 -3.55 1.07
N GLY A 88 17.63 -3.48 -0.21
CA GLY A 88 16.87 -2.38 -0.83
C GLY A 88 17.73 -1.36 -1.58
N CYS A 89 18.98 -1.13 -1.17
CA CYS A 89 19.95 -0.35 -1.94
C CYS A 89 21.10 -1.23 -2.42
N ASP A 90 21.07 -1.56 -3.70
CA ASP A 90 22.00 -2.49 -4.35
C ASP A 90 23.21 -1.77 -4.95
N TYR A 91 23.56 -0.60 -4.41
CA TYR A 91 24.70 0.14 -4.91
C TYR A 91 26.00 -0.59 -4.56
N ALA A 92 26.62 -1.22 -5.55
CA ALA A 92 27.90 -1.91 -5.41
C ALA A 92 29.04 -1.21 -6.20
N GLY A 93 28.80 0.00 -6.71
CA GLY A 93 29.77 0.73 -7.53
C GLY A 93 30.96 1.28 -6.75
N THR A 94 32.00 1.69 -7.46
CA THR A 94 33.25 2.25 -6.90
C THR A 94 33.28 3.78 -6.90
N ARG A 95 32.20 4.46 -7.31
CA ARG A 95 32.10 5.92 -7.20
C ARG A 95 31.66 6.27 -5.78
N TYR A 96 32.38 7.17 -5.12
CA TYR A 96 32.10 7.58 -3.75
C TYR A 96 31.72 9.05 -3.70
N PHE A 97 30.78 9.38 -2.81
CA PHE A 97 30.34 10.75 -2.62
C PHE A 97 30.14 11.02 -1.13
N THR A 98 30.55 12.20 -0.68
CA THR A 98 30.28 12.67 0.68
C THR A 98 28.77 12.88 0.88
N LYS A 99 28.34 13.09 2.14
CA LYS A 99 26.94 13.38 2.48
C LYS A 99 26.37 14.61 1.75
N ALA A 100 27.23 15.53 1.33
CA ALA A 100 26.85 16.72 0.56
C ALA A 100 26.65 16.46 -0.94
N GLY A 101 27.07 15.28 -1.45
CA GLY A 101 27.04 14.94 -2.87
C GLY A 101 28.35 15.21 -3.61
N GLU A 102 29.39 15.68 -2.92
CA GLU A 102 30.71 15.93 -3.52
C GLU A 102 31.45 14.60 -3.78
N SER A 103 32.05 14.46 -4.97
CA SER A 103 32.83 13.27 -5.32
C SER A 103 34.07 13.14 -4.45
N THR A 104 34.39 11.91 -4.05
CA THR A 104 35.61 11.60 -3.30
C THR A 104 36.23 10.31 -3.80
N ASP A 105 37.55 10.20 -3.70
CA ASP A 105 38.28 8.96 -3.96
C ASP A 105 38.47 8.12 -2.69
N ASN A 106 38.14 8.69 -1.52
CA ASN A 106 38.25 8.00 -0.25
C ASN A 106 36.95 7.24 0.09
N PRO A 107 36.95 5.89 0.06
CA PRO A 107 35.75 5.10 0.36
C PRO A 107 35.26 5.29 1.80
N ALA A 108 36.13 5.66 2.75
CA ALA A 108 35.74 5.91 4.13
C ALA A 108 34.87 7.16 4.31
N LEU A 109 34.85 8.05 3.31
CA LEU A 109 34.03 9.27 3.30
C LEU A 109 32.73 9.10 2.50
N ASP A 110 32.47 7.92 1.94
CA ASP A 110 31.26 7.66 1.17
C ASP A 110 30.03 7.59 2.08
N VAL A 111 29.15 8.58 1.96
CA VAL A 111 27.92 8.66 2.75
C VAL A 111 26.79 9.04 1.81
N CYS A 112 25.74 8.23 1.77
CA CYS A 112 24.52 8.57 1.04
C CYS A 112 23.79 9.72 1.74
N GLY A 113 23.41 10.77 0.99
CA GLY A 113 22.63 11.90 1.49
C GLY A 113 21.11 11.65 1.50
N GLY A 114 20.66 10.56 0.89
CA GLY A 114 19.26 10.13 0.86
C GLY A 114 18.37 10.88 -0.15
N ARG A 115 18.93 11.70 -1.04
CA ARG A 115 18.18 12.44 -2.07
C ARG A 115 18.15 11.65 -3.39
N LEU A 116 17.18 11.93 -4.26
CA LEU A 116 17.15 11.31 -5.59
C LEU A 116 18.44 11.62 -6.39
N ALA A 117 18.99 12.82 -6.22
CA ALA A 117 20.27 13.23 -6.81
C ALA A 117 21.43 12.31 -6.41
N ASP A 118 21.46 11.83 -5.16
CA ASP A 118 22.49 10.89 -4.68
C ASP A 118 22.44 9.55 -5.40
N CYS A 119 21.22 9.07 -5.70
CA CYS A 119 21.04 7.87 -6.51
C CYS A 119 21.48 8.11 -7.95
N LYS A 120 21.16 9.27 -8.55
CA LYS A 120 21.60 9.62 -9.91
C LYS A 120 23.13 9.69 -10.03
N LEU A 121 23.82 10.24 -9.03
CA LEU A 121 25.29 10.28 -9.00
C LEU A 121 25.92 8.88 -9.02
N ARG A 122 25.24 7.90 -8.42
CA ARG A 122 25.73 6.53 -8.20
C ARG A 122 25.36 5.58 -9.32
N PHE A 123 24.11 5.60 -9.77
CA PHE A 123 23.56 4.69 -10.78
C PHE A 123 23.50 5.31 -12.19
N GLY A 124 23.66 6.63 -12.32
CA GLY A 124 23.43 7.37 -13.56
C GLY A 124 22.03 7.97 -13.61
N ALA A 125 21.87 9.08 -14.33
CA ALA A 125 20.61 9.82 -14.38
C ALA A 125 19.52 9.13 -15.23
N ASP A 126 19.94 8.34 -16.23
CA ASP A 126 19.07 7.75 -17.25
C ASP A 126 18.76 6.27 -17.00
N GLN A 127 19.07 5.77 -15.81
CA GLN A 127 18.87 4.38 -15.42
C GLN A 127 17.72 4.27 -14.40
N ALA A 128 17.11 3.09 -14.29
CA ALA A 128 16.17 2.81 -13.22
C ALA A 128 16.89 2.93 -11.86
N LEU A 129 16.40 3.82 -11.01
CA LEU A 129 17.01 4.11 -9.72
C LEU A 129 16.34 3.30 -8.62
N PRO A 130 17.08 2.53 -7.79
CA PRO A 130 16.54 1.86 -6.60
C PRO A 130 16.33 2.88 -5.46
N PHE A 131 15.56 3.93 -5.71
CA PHE A 131 15.27 4.99 -4.76
C PHE A 131 14.10 4.60 -3.86
N GLY A 132 14.33 4.52 -2.55
CA GLY A 132 13.32 4.09 -1.57
C GLY A 132 12.36 5.17 -1.10
N GLY A 133 12.23 6.28 -1.82
CA GLY A 133 11.33 7.39 -1.48
C GLY A 133 10.40 7.76 -2.63
N PHE A 134 9.62 8.81 -2.45
CA PHE A 134 8.66 9.31 -3.43
C PHE A 134 9.09 10.70 -3.92
N PRO A 135 9.82 10.83 -5.04
CA PRO A 135 10.36 12.12 -5.48
C PRO A 135 9.28 13.17 -5.79
N ALA A 136 8.10 12.71 -6.23
CA ALA A 136 6.96 13.57 -6.55
C ALA A 136 6.20 14.07 -5.31
N ALA A 137 6.52 13.60 -4.11
CA ALA A 137 5.82 13.98 -2.88
C ALA A 137 5.91 15.48 -2.55
N ASN A 138 6.93 16.15 -3.06
CA ASN A 138 7.13 17.59 -2.89
C ASN A 138 6.77 18.40 -4.15
N LEU A 139 6.08 17.82 -5.13
CA LEU A 139 5.64 18.55 -6.31
C LEU A 139 4.46 19.48 -5.92
N GLN A 140 4.76 20.57 -5.22
CA GLN A 140 3.83 21.69 -5.10
C GLN A 140 3.79 22.37 -6.45
N SER A 141 2.71 22.15 -7.19
CA SER A 141 2.29 23.01 -8.30
C SER A 141 2.23 24.45 -7.78
N SER A 142 3.28 25.23 -8.05
CA SER A 142 3.29 26.68 -7.87
C SER A 142 3.11 27.33 -9.23
#